data_AF-A0A7C4UAT2-F1
#
_entry.id   AF-A0A7C4UAT2-F1
#
_cell.length_a   1.000
_cell.length_b   1.000
_cell.length_c   1.000
_cell.angle_alpha   90.00
_cell.angle_beta   90.00
_cell.angle_gamma   90.00
#
_symmetry.space_group_name_H-M   'P 1'
#
loop_
_entity.id
_entity.type
_entity.pdbx_description
1 polymer ?
#
loop_
_entity_poly.entity_id
_entity_poly.type
_entity_poly.pdbx_seq_one_letter_code
_entity_poly.pdbx_strand_id
1 'polypeptide(L)'
;MTLTSWINWARLRGSRRPRTKPKRSTLPLRLTQLEDRSLPATFLWINAGGGDFASGTNWRDQAGNTGVPGAGDDALILNAGINVTSSGATTVRNLTSKANLQITGGTLTADAANLLGLTTISGGALVLNKTSTASEVDLTGGSLGGIGPLRVTDEMTWTGGTLAGGLQILDEATLEINGAAVKAINGGTLINDGTVQWLGDGDLEFRSGASVRNLGVFEDLTADNTLLLASGSATFFNIGKYRKSTGTTDVGIRFDNTGALWVDGSSTFKLNGEIAQIEFGGLRAGTWYVGSGCTLNFVGETATSNSAAVTLGGLGATISGLNVSSNSGSFTLAGGANFTNNTFFYNSGNIRIGPASTFTVEDYSQSSSGALTFEIAGRPGSGFFGKLQSTDSSSLNGMLQLRLVDGADTQEADAYSLLTSTTLSGSFSSAVQDRFGTTTVFSVA
;
A
#
# COMPACT_ATOMS: atom_id res chain seq x y z
N MET A 1 -23.85 41.98 -130.68
CA MET A 1 -24.03 43.39 -130.26
C MET A 1 -24.01 43.42 -128.75
N THR A 2 -23.07 44.18 -128.17
CA THR A 2 -23.13 44.94 -126.89
C THR A 2 -23.65 44.23 -125.63
N LEU A 3 -23.10 44.34 -124.42
CA LEU A 3 -22.12 45.22 -123.77
C LEU A 3 -21.97 44.67 -122.31
N THR A 4 -20.77 44.77 -121.73
CA THR A 4 -20.44 45.11 -120.30
C THR A 4 -21.47 44.85 -119.18
N SER A 5 -21.17 44.48 -117.93
CA SER A 5 -19.94 44.29 -117.15
C SER A 5 -20.34 44.18 -115.65
N TRP A 6 -19.37 43.85 -114.79
CA TRP A 6 -19.27 44.07 -113.33
C TRP A 6 -19.45 42.87 -112.39
N ILE A 7 -18.53 42.87 -111.43
CA ILE A 7 -18.04 41.81 -110.56
C ILE A 7 -18.87 41.75 -109.27
N ASN A 8 -19.12 40.54 -108.75
CA ASN A 8 -18.97 40.28 -107.31
C ASN A 8 -18.82 38.77 -107.03
N TRP A 9 -17.66 38.40 -106.47
CA TRP A 9 -17.31 37.03 -106.08
C TRP A 9 -17.85 36.71 -104.67
N ALA A 10 -18.83 35.81 -104.57
CA ALA A 10 -19.16 35.16 -103.30
C ALA A 10 -18.29 33.91 -103.12
N ARG A 11 -17.31 33.99 -102.24
CA ARG A 11 -16.34 32.92 -101.93
C ARG A 11 -16.94 31.82 -101.04
N LEU A 12 -16.61 30.60 -101.44
CA LEU A 12 -16.70 29.29 -100.76
C LEU A 12 -16.42 29.34 -99.24
N ARG A 13 -17.27 28.67 -98.45
CA ARG A 13 -16.95 28.30 -97.06
C ARG A 13 -17.06 26.80 -96.86
N GLY A 14 -15.91 26.12 -96.98
CA GLY A 14 -15.72 24.79 -96.40
C GLY A 14 -15.64 24.89 -94.87
N SER A 15 -16.46 24.10 -94.20
CA SER A 15 -16.51 23.97 -92.74
C SER A 15 -15.21 23.32 -92.22
N ARG A 16 -14.30 24.14 -91.67
CA ARG A 16 -13.15 23.67 -90.87
C ARG A 16 -13.52 23.74 -89.39
N ARG A 17 -13.60 22.58 -88.73
CA ARG A 17 -13.69 22.46 -87.26
C ARG A 17 -12.48 23.16 -86.61
N PRO A 18 -12.68 24.05 -85.63
CA PRO A 18 -11.57 24.64 -84.89
C PRO A 18 -10.89 23.58 -84.00
N ARG A 19 -9.56 23.46 -84.08
CA ARG A 19 -8.74 22.82 -83.04
C ARG A 19 -8.88 23.64 -81.76
N THR A 20 -9.57 23.11 -80.76
CA THR A 20 -9.60 23.68 -79.41
C THR A 20 -8.21 23.51 -78.78
N LYS A 21 -7.58 24.63 -78.43
CA LYS A 21 -6.38 24.62 -77.58
C LYS A 21 -6.77 24.05 -76.22
N PRO A 22 -5.96 23.17 -75.59
CA PRO A 22 -6.28 22.68 -74.26
C PRO A 22 -6.29 23.86 -73.29
N LYS A 23 -7.41 24.05 -72.57
CA LYS A 23 -7.48 25.04 -71.49
C LYS A 23 -6.42 24.63 -70.45
N ARG A 24 -5.43 25.48 -70.20
CA ARG A 24 -4.57 25.35 -69.01
C ARG A 24 -5.50 25.41 -67.80
N SER A 25 -5.60 24.30 -67.10
CA SER A 25 -6.26 24.24 -65.79
C SER A 25 -5.44 25.10 -64.84
N THR A 26 -5.85 26.34 -64.63
CA THR A 26 -5.38 27.13 -63.49
C THR A 26 -6.16 26.64 -62.28
N LEU A 27 -5.76 25.49 -61.73
CA LEU A 27 -6.17 25.14 -60.38
C LEU A 27 -5.71 26.30 -59.49
N PRO A 28 -6.61 26.98 -58.76
CA PRO A 28 -6.16 27.98 -57.80
C PRO A 28 -5.25 27.27 -56.80
N LEU A 29 -4.07 27.84 -56.54
CA LEU A 29 -3.26 27.44 -55.41
C LEU A 29 -4.12 27.62 -54.16
N ARG A 30 -4.68 26.53 -53.65
CA ARG A 30 -5.33 26.52 -52.35
C ARG A 30 -4.23 26.26 -51.34
N LEU A 31 -3.97 27.26 -50.50
CA LEU A 31 -3.25 27.04 -49.27
C LEU A 31 -4.16 26.17 -48.40
N THR A 32 -3.93 24.87 -48.33
CA THR A 32 -4.42 24.08 -47.21
C THR A 32 -3.54 24.48 -46.02
N GLN A 33 -4.14 25.12 -45.02
CA GLN A 33 -3.50 25.27 -43.72
C GLN A 33 -3.15 23.85 -43.24
N LEU A 34 -1.87 23.50 -43.30
CA LEU A 34 -1.37 22.34 -42.56
C LEU A 34 -1.72 22.62 -41.10
N GLU A 35 -2.17 21.58 -40.41
CA GLU A 35 -2.46 21.59 -38.97
C GLU A 35 -1.47 22.49 -38.22
N ASP A 36 -2.01 23.38 -37.38
CA ASP A 36 -1.22 24.33 -36.63
C ASP A 36 -0.23 23.55 -35.78
N ARG A 37 1.05 23.57 -36.16
CA ARG A 37 2.13 23.06 -35.31
C ARG A 37 2.44 24.15 -34.31
N SER A 38 1.54 24.37 -33.36
CA SER A 38 1.91 25.04 -32.12
C SER A 38 2.95 24.16 -31.44
N LEU A 39 4.23 24.50 -31.64
CA LEU A 39 5.29 23.92 -30.83
C LEU A 39 4.99 24.35 -29.38
N PRO A 40 4.96 23.41 -28.43
CA PRO A 40 4.84 23.74 -27.01
C PRO A 40 5.86 24.83 -26.66
N ALA A 41 5.40 25.98 -26.17
CA ALA A 41 6.32 27.03 -25.78
C ALA A 41 6.89 26.70 -24.40
N THR A 42 8.15 27.06 -24.16
CA THR A 42 8.77 26.94 -22.84
C THR A 42 8.82 28.30 -22.19
N PHE A 43 8.31 28.40 -20.96
CA PHE A 43 8.40 29.59 -20.13
C PHE A 43 9.38 29.35 -18.98
N LEU A 44 10.37 30.24 -18.87
CA LEU A 44 11.35 30.25 -17.79
C LEU A 44 10.95 31.27 -16.73
N TRP A 45 10.96 30.85 -15.47
CA TRP A 45 10.83 31.75 -14.33
C TRP A 45 12.07 32.64 -14.21
N ILE A 46 11.87 33.94 -14.10
CA ILE A 46 12.95 34.94 -14.04
C ILE A 46 13.02 35.72 -12.73
N ASN A 47 12.01 35.61 -11.87
CA ASN A 47 11.98 36.37 -10.63
C ASN A 47 12.81 35.67 -9.53
N ALA A 48 14.03 36.16 -9.32
CA ALA A 48 14.97 35.62 -8.34
C ALA A 48 14.53 35.75 -6.87
N GLY A 49 13.50 36.55 -6.57
CA GLY A 49 12.95 36.71 -5.22
C GLY A 49 11.75 35.80 -4.89
N GLY A 50 11.27 35.01 -5.85
CA GLY A 50 9.99 34.32 -5.70
C GLY A 50 8.77 35.22 -5.96
N GLY A 51 7.57 34.65 -5.88
CA GLY A 51 6.34 35.39 -6.14
C GLY A 51 5.19 34.53 -6.67
N ASP A 52 4.14 35.18 -7.15
CA ASP A 52 2.94 34.54 -7.66
C ASP A 52 3.17 33.85 -9.02
N PHE A 53 2.82 32.57 -9.11
CA PHE A 53 2.86 31.76 -10.33
C PHE A 53 2.06 32.40 -11.46
N ALA A 54 0.92 33.03 -11.14
CA ALA A 54 0.04 33.65 -12.12
C ALA A 54 0.48 35.05 -12.58
N SER A 55 1.60 35.58 -12.08
CA SER A 55 2.12 36.87 -12.53
C SER A 55 2.97 36.72 -13.79
N GLY A 56 2.45 37.17 -14.94
CA GLY A 56 3.15 37.09 -16.23
C GLY A 56 4.50 37.82 -16.27
N THR A 57 4.76 38.74 -15.34
CA THR A 57 6.06 39.41 -15.22
C THR A 57 7.16 38.50 -14.67
N ASN A 58 6.79 37.44 -13.94
CA ASN A 58 7.71 36.45 -13.38
C ASN A 58 8.24 35.46 -14.41
N TRP A 59 7.68 35.46 -15.62
CA TRP A 59 7.96 34.47 -16.65
C TRP A 59 8.50 35.13 -17.94
N ARG A 60 9.28 34.36 -18.70
CA ARG A 60 9.72 34.69 -20.05
C ARG A 60 9.59 33.48 -20.97
N ASP A 61 8.96 33.65 -22.13
CA ASP A 61 8.94 32.63 -23.17
C ASP A 61 10.31 32.53 -23.89
N GLN A 62 10.43 31.56 -24.80
CA GLN A 62 11.64 31.35 -25.61
C GLN A 62 11.99 32.55 -26.51
N ALA A 63 11.03 33.43 -26.83
CA ALA A 63 11.21 34.64 -27.62
C ALA A 63 11.51 35.88 -26.75
N GLY A 64 11.55 35.74 -25.43
CA GLY A 64 11.81 36.82 -24.47
C GLY A 64 10.57 37.64 -24.08
N ASN A 65 9.37 37.22 -24.45
CA ASN A 65 8.14 37.91 -24.07
C ASN A 65 7.68 37.53 -22.66
N THR A 66 7.05 38.48 -21.97
CA THR A 66 6.37 38.26 -20.69
C THR A 66 5.04 37.52 -20.91
N GLY A 67 4.68 36.58 -20.06
CA GLY A 67 3.38 35.90 -20.11
C GLY A 67 3.31 34.73 -19.16
N VAL A 68 2.11 34.34 -18.73
CA VAL A 68 1.92 33.15 -17.90
C VAL A 68 1.87 31.91 -18.81
N PRO A 69 2.62 30.84 -18.53
CA PRO A 69 2.50 29.59 -19.29
C PRO A 69 1.07 29.04 -19.20
N GLY A 70 0.52 28.63 -20.34
CA GLY A 70 -0.79 28.01 -20.46
C GLY A 70 -0.72 26.49 -20.63
N ALA A 71 -1.88 25.86 -20.87
CA ALA A 71 -2.02 24.39 -20.90
C ALA A 71 -1.19 23.69 -21.99
N GLY A 72 -0.75 24.42 -23.02
CA GLY A 72 0.14 23.91 -24.08
C GLY A 72 1.63 24.07 -23.77
N ASP A 73 1.97 24.77 -22.69
CA ASP A 73 3.32 25.29 -22.45
C ASP A 73 4.03 24.57 -21.30
N ASP A 74 5.35 24.44 -21.42
CA ASP A 74 6.21 23.89 -20.38
C ASP A 74 6.69 25.04 -19.45
N ALA A 75 6.43 24.91 -18.15
CA ALA A 75 6.83 25.86 -17.12
C ALA A 75 8.10 25.38 -16.40
N LEU A 76 9.19 26.16 -16.49
CA LEU A 76 10.47 25.85 -15.87
C LEU A 76 10.83 26.89 -14.80
N ILE A 77 10.87 26.45 -13.54
CA ILE A 77 11.32 27.25 -12.40
C ILE A 77 12.66 26.67 -11.94
N LEU A 78 13.76 27.23 -12.44
CA LEU A 78 15.11 26.69 -12.20
C LEU A 78 15.84 27.36 -11.03
N ASN A 79 15.24 28.40 -10.44
CA ASN A 79 15.73 29.02 -9.22
C ASN A 79 15.40 28.14 -8.01
N ALA A 80 16.42 27.74 -7.25
CA ALA A 80 16.26 27.01 -5.99
C ALA A 80 16.16 27.99 -4.81
N GLY A 81 15.53 27.55 -3.71
CA GLY A 81 15.47 28.31 -2.45
C GLY A 81 14.55 29.53 -2.45
N ILE A 82 13.78 29.74 -3.51
CA ILE A 82 12.73 30.77 -3.58
C ILE A 82 11.35 30.16 -3.31
N ASN A 83 10.39 30.98 -2.89
CA ASN A 83 9.00 30.57 -2.75
C ASN A 83 8.18 31.03 -3.96
N VAL A 84 7.50 30.11 -4.62
CA VAL A 84 6.53 30.39 -5.70
C VAL A 84 5.15 30.02 -5.21
N THR A 85 4.25 30.99 -5.15
CA THR A 85 2.89 30.79 -4.65
C THR A 85 1.91 30.59 -5.80
N SER A 86 1.01 29.62 -5.69
CA SER A 86 -0.16 29.45 -6.55
C SER A 86 -1.42 29.56 -5.70
N SER A 87 -2.19 30.62 -5.93
CA SER A 87 -3.47 30.88 -5.24
C SER A 87 -4.67 30.95 -6.19
N GLY A 88 -4.42 31.07 -7.50
CA GLY A 88 -5.41 31.07 -8.58
C GLY A 88 -5.47 29.75 -9.35
N ALA A 89 -6.37 29.68 -10.33
CA ALA A 89 -6.43 28.56 -11.27
C ALA A 89 -5.36 28.74 -12.35
N THR A 90 -4.46 27.77 -12.48
CA THR A 90 -3.42 27.76 -13.51
C THR A 90 -3.29 26.37 -14.11
N THR A 91 -3.04 26.28 -15.41
CA THR A 91 -2.85 25.00 -16.10
C THR A 91 -1.65 25.13 -17.02
N VAL A 92 -0.72 24.19 -16.89
CA VAL A 92 0.48 24.07 -17.73
C VAL A 92 0.56 22.67 -18.32
N ARG A 93 1.35 22.50 -19.37
CA ARG A 93 1.63 21.17 -19.91
C ARG A 93 2.55 20.42 -18.96
N ASN A 94 3.82 20.81 -18.86
CA ASN A 94 4.75 20.22 -17.89
C ASN A 94 5.26 21.28 -16.92
N LEU A 95 5.51 20.89 -15.68
CA LEU A 95 6.12 21.73 -14.66
C LEU A 95 7.44 21.13 -14.19
N THR A 96 8.52 21.90 -14.23
CA THR A 96 9.76 21.55 -13.51
C THR A 96 10.06 22.68 -12.54
N SER A 97 10.17 22.38 -11.25
CA SER A 97 10.44 23.39 -10.23
C SER A 97 11.55 22.97 -9.29
N LYS A 98 12.56 23.82 -9.13
CA LYS A 98 13.55 23.76 -8.03
C LYS A 98 13.16 24.68 -6.87
N ALA A 99 12.17 25.54 -7.07
CA ALA A 99 11.64 26.41 -6.04
C ALA A 99 10.74 25.63 -5.08
N ASN A 100 10.56 26.18 -3.87
CA ASN A 100 9.50 25.77 -2.98
C ASN A 100 8.17 26.24 -3.59
N LEU A 101 7.27 25.30 -3.83
CA LEU A 101 5.98 25.56 -4.45
C LEU A 101 4.88 25.55 -3.39
N GLN A 102 4.14 26.65 -3.26
CA GLN A 102 3.12 26.82 -2.24
C GLN A 102 1.73 26.93 -2.88
N ILE A 103 0.93 25.86 -2.79
CA ILE A 103 -0.43 25.78 -3.30
C ILE A 103 -1.41 26.20 -2.19
N THR A 104 -1.64 27.51 -2.09
CA THR A 104 -2.40 28.13 -1.00
C THR A 104 -3.88 28.31 -1.34
N GLY A 105 -4.25 28.23 -2.61
CA GLY A 105 -5.62 28.35 -3.10
C GLY A 105 -5.72 28.01 -4.58
N GLY A 106 -6.95 28.00 -5.11
CA GLY A 106 -7.17 27.69 -6.53
C GLY A 106 -6.75 26.28 -6.92
N THR A 107 -6.49 26.07 -8.21
CA THR A 107 -6.05 24.77 -8.76
C THR A 107 -4.84 24.97 -9.64
N LEU A 108 -3.73 24.31 -9.33
CA LEU A 108 -2.59 24.17 -10.25
C LEU A 108 -2.67 22.81 -10.93
N THR A 109 -2.91 22.81 -12.23
CA THR A 109 -2.96 21.61 -13.05
C THR A 109 -1.70 21.49 -13.92
N ALA A 110 -1.07 20.32 -13.93
CA ALA A 110 -0.01 19.98 -14.87
C ALA A 110 -0.28 18.58 -15.45
N ASP A 111 0.14 18.32 -16.69
CA ASP A 111 0.21 16.93 -17.16
C ASP A 111 1.23 16.16 -16.33
N ALA A 112 2.50 16.55 -16.38
CA ALA A 112 3.54 15.97 -15.55
C ALA A 112 4.31 17.05 -14.80
N ALA A 113 4.74 16.74 -13.58
CA ALA A 113 5.55 17.63 -12.75
C ALA A 113 6.83 16.93 -12.26
N ASN A 114 7.94 17.67 -12.22
CA ASN A 114 9.17 17.30 -11.53
C ASN A 114 9.49 18.38 -10.49
N LEU A 115 9.15 18.11 -9.23
CA LEU A 115 9.19 19.05 -8.11
C LEU A 115 10.40 18.72 -7.23
N LEU A 116 11.48 19.46 -7.44
CA LEU A 116 12.79 19.27 -6.81
C LEU A 116 12.97 20.11 -5.54
N GLY A 117 12.08 21.09 -5.30
CA GLY A 117 11.97 21.81 -4.03
C GLY A 117 10.72 21.39 -3.26
N LEU A 118 10.60 21.84 -2.01
CA LEU A 118 9.46 21.52 -1.16
C LEU A 118 8.14 21.94 -1.81
N THR A 119 7.18 21.02 -1.89
CA THR A 119 5.83 21.32 -2.37
C THR A 119 4.85 21.33 -1.21
N THR A 120 4.34 22.50 -0.83
CA THR A 120 3.34 22.65 0.24
C THR A 120 1.96 22.86 -0.35
N ILE A 121 1.01 21.99 0.00
CA ILE A 121 -0.41 22.11 -0.33
C ILE A 121 -1.16 22.41 0.97
N SER A 122 -1.65 23.64 1.11
CA SER A 122 -2.28 24.12 2.36
C SER A 122 -3.73 24.56 2.19
N GLY A 123 -4.17 24.89 0.97
CA GLY A 123 -5.54 25.33 0.73
C GLY A 123 -6.06 25.14 -0.70
N GLY A 124 -5.18 25.05 -1.69
CA GLY A 124 -5.56 24.79 -3.09
C GLY A 124 -5.50 23.31 -3.48
N ALA A 125 -5.69 23.06 -4.78
CA ALA A 125 -5.59 21.74 -5.38
C ALA A 125 -4.36 21.64 -6.30
N LEU A 126 -3.53 20.62 -6.12
CA LEU A 126 -2.53 20.19 -7.10
C LEU A 126 -3.11 19.03 -7.90
N VAL A 127 -3.24 19.20 -9.23
CA VAL A 127 -3.82 18.18 -10.13
C VAL A 127 -2.78 17.72 -11.14
N LEU A 128 -2.48 16.43 -11.14
CA LEU A 128 -1.45 15.82 -11.99
C LEU A 128 -2.08 14.80 -12.94
N ASN A 129 -2.05 15.05 -14.25
CA ASN A 129 -2.73 14.17 -15.22
C ASN A 129 -1.87 12.99 -15.69
N LYS A 130 -0.57 12.99 -15.39
CA LYS A 130 0.42 11.96 -15.70
C LYS A 130 1.37 11.82 -14.52
N THR A 131 2.12 10.72 -14.54
CA THR A 131 3.10 10.43 -13.50
C THR A 131 4.05 11.60 -13.29
N SER A 132 4.19 11.98 -12.02
CA SER A 132 4.99 13.11 -11.58
C SER A 132 5.86 12.71 -10.40
N THR A 133 6.90 13.48 -10.12
CA THR A 133 7.83 13.26 -9.02
C THR A 133 7.91 14.49 -8.13
N ALA A 134 8.03 14.27 -6.82
CA ALA A 134 8.38 15.29 -5.85
C ALA A 134 9.44 14.76 -4.88
N SER A 135 10.41 15.60 -4.53
CA SER A 135 11.38 15.27 -3.49
C SER A 135 10.72 15.30 -2.12
N GLU A 136 10.19 16.47 -1.76
CA GLU A 136 9.57 16.74 -0.46
C GLU A 136 8.16 17.31 -0.66
N VAL A 137 7.19 16.82 0.12
CA VAL A 137 5.79 17.26 0.04
C VAL A 137 5.19 17.47 1.43
N ASP A 138 4.57 18.64 1.62
CA ASP A 138 3.75 18.94 2.79
C ASP A 138 2.28 19.05 2.38
N LEU A 139 1.46 18.05 2.73
CA LEU A 139 0.02 18.12 2.59
C LEU A 139 -0.59 18.51 3.93
N THR A 140 -0.85 19.81 4.11
CA THR A 140 -1.36 20.38 5.37
C THR A 140 -2.84 20.74 5.29
N GLY A 141 -3.37 20.84 4.07
CA GLY A 141 -4.76 21.14 3.75
C GLY A 141 -5.00 20.91 2.25
N GLY A 142 -6.02 21.53 1.68
CA GLY A 142 -6.27 21.46 0.23
C GLY A 142 -6.44 20.02 -0.31
N SER A 143 -6.05 19.80 -1.57
CA SER A 143 -6.09 18.48 -2.19
C SER A 143 -4.93 18.16 -3.14
N LEU A 144 -4.49 16.90 -3.12
CA LEU A 144 -3.64 16.29 -4.14
C LEU A 144 -4.50 15.37 -5.00
N GLY A 145 -4.61 15.63 -6.30
CA GLY A 145 -5.49 14.90 -7.19
C GLY A 145 -4.94 14.72 -8.61
N GLY A 146 -5.83 14.31 -9.50
CA GLY A 146 -5.48 13.95 -10.88
C GLY A 146 -5.31 12.44 -11.07
N ILE A 147 -5.28 12.03 -12.34
CA ILE A 147 -5.22 10.61 -12.72
C ILE A 147 -3.79 10.06 -12.74
N GLY A 148 -2.79 10.94 -12.77
CA GLY A 148 -1.38 10.58 -12.70
C GLY A 148 -0.91 10.48 -11.25
N PRO A 149 -0.14 9.44 -10.88
CA PRO A 149 0.37 9.34 -9.52
C PRO A 149 1.48 10.35 -9.27
N LEU A 150 1.50 10.94 -8.07
CA LEU A 150 2.68 11.62 -7.54
C LEU A 150 3.61 10.60 -6.85
N ARG A 151 4.87 10.56 -7.27
CA ARG A 151 5.92 9.74 -6.64
C ARG A 151 6.78 10.59 -5.73
N VAL A 152 6.76 10.31 -4.44
CA VAL A 152 7.60 10.96 -3.44
C VAL A 152 8.91 10.18 -3.35
N THR A 153 10.03 10.87 -3.55
CA THR A 153 11.36 10.24 -3.59
C THR A 153 12.12 10.37 -2.28
N ASP A 154 11.73 11.28 -1.38
CA ASP A 154 12.42 11.52 -0.11
C ASP A 154 11.42 11.54 1.07
N GLU A 155 10.73 12.66 1.31
CA GLU A 155 9.84 12.80 2.46
C GLU A 155 8.48 13.38 2.07
N MET A 156 7.42 12.88 2.69
CA MET A 156 6.12 13.55 2.70
C MET A 156 5.60 13.67 4.12
N THR A 157 5.23 14.88 4.52
CA THR A 157 4.45 15.11 5.74
C THR A 157 2.99 15.35 5.38
N TRP A 158 2.09 14.59 5.99
CA TRP A 158 0.65 14.71 5.79
C TRP A 158 -0.04 15.07 7.11
N THR A 159 -0.39 16.34 7.30
CA THR A 159 -1.06 16.85 8.51
C THR A 159 -2.53 17.21 8.34
N GLY A 160 -3.03 17.29 7.10
CA GLY A 160 -4.44 17.53 6.81
C GLY A 160 -4.74 17.50 5.32
N GLY A 161 -5.98 17.75 4.92
CA GLY A 161 -6.37 17.79 3.50
C GLY A 161 -6.75 16.43 2.92
N THR A 162 -6.88 16.39 1.59
CA THR A 162 -7.43 15.23 0.85
C THR A 162 -6.47 14.70 -0.21
N LEU A 163 -6.20 13.40 -0.18
CA LEU A 163 -5.66 12.63 -1.29
C LEU A 163 -6.83 12.17 -2.19
N ALA A 164 -6.99 12.83 -3.33
CA ALA A 164 -8.02 12.55 -4.34
C ALA A 164 -7.45 11.91 -5.64
N GLY A 165 -6.17 11.54 -5.64
CA GLY A 165 -5.46 10.95 -6.77
C GLY A 165 -4.52 9.83 -6.33
N GLY A 166 -3.62 9.43 -7.22
CA GLY A 166 -2.57 8.47 -6.90
C GLY A 166 -1.41 9.11 -6.14
N LEU A 167 -0.95 8.48 -5.06
CA LEU A 167 0.27 8.81 -4.34
C LEU A 167 1.11 7.54 -4.17
N GLN A 168 2.41 7.64 -4.43
CA GLN A 168 3.36 6.55 -4.24
C GLN A 168 4.55 7.05 -3.41
N ILE A 169 4.78 6.43 -2.27
CA ILE A 169 5.97 6.62 -1.43
C ILE A 169 6.98 5.55 -1.85
N LEU A 170 8.12 5.94 -2.41
CA LEU A 170 9.13 5.01 -2.91
C LEU A 170 9.90 4.31 -1.77
N ASP A 171 10.64 3.25 -2.10
CA ASP A 171 11.31 2.32 -1.15
C ASP A 171 12.18 3.00 -0.08
N GLU A 172 12.91 4.06 -0.45
CA GLU A 172 13.76 4.83 0.47
C GLU A 172 13.07 6.08 1.05
N ALA A 173 11.83 6.35 0.63
CA ALA A 173 11.07 7.51 1.05
C ALA A 173 10.23 7.23 2.31
N THR A 174 9.91 8.30 3.03
CA THR A 174 9.07 8.26 4.23
C THR A 174 7.82 9.13 4.07
N LEU A 175 6.67 8.62 4.52
CA LEU A 175 5.45 9.39 4.73
C LEU A 175 5.16 9.49 6.23
N GLU A 176 5.20 10.69 6.78
CA GLU A 176 4.78 10.98 8.15
C GLU A 176 3.33 11.47 8.18
N ILE A 177 2.45 10.74 8.84
CA ILE A 177 1.05 11.12 9.08
C ILE A 177 0.96 11.69 10.50
N ASN A 178 0.77 13.00 10.63
CA ASN A 178 0.92 13.68 11.92
C ASN A 178 -0.16 14.74 12.22
N GLY A 179 -0.40 15.11 13.48
CA GLY A 179 -1.41 16.07 13.89
C GLY A 179 -2.85 15.53 13.92
N ALA A 180 -3.73 16.31 14.56
CA ALA A 180 -5.08 15.90 14.96
C ALA A 180 -6.17 16.06 13.89
N ALA A 181 -5.87 16.71 12.76
CA ALA A 181 -6.86 16.87 11.70
C ALA A 181 -7.12 15.52 11.03
N VAL A 182 -8.35 15.28 10.57
CA VAL A 182 -8.66 14.11 9.74
C VAL A 182 -7.98 14.23 8.38
N LYS A 183 -7.45 13.12 7.87
CA LYS A 183 -6.79 13.01 6.57
C LYS A 183 -7.62 12.12 5.68
N ALA A 184 -8.10 12.66 4.57
CA ALA A 184 -9.03 11.94 3.71
C ALA A 184 -8.33 11.32 2.50
N ILE A 185 -8.64 10.06 2.18
CA ILE A 185 -8.41 9.46 0.86
C ILE A 185 -9.77 9.35 0.19
N ASN A 186 -9.96 10.06 -0.93
CA ASN A 186 -11.25 10.15 -1.62
C ASN A 186 -11.14 9.67 -3.06
N GLY A 187 -11.43 8.39 -3.28
CA GLY A 187 -11.23 7.71 -4.58
C GLY A 187 -9.76 7.58 -5.01
N GLY A 188 -8.83 8.13 -4.22
CA GLY A 188 -7.39 8.04 -4.42
C GLY A 188 -6.81 6.68 -4.02
N THR A 189 -5.56 6.46 -4.39
CA THR A 189 -4.79 5.28 -3.99
C THR A 189 -3.45 5.72 -3.42
N LEU A 190 -3.17 5.30 -2.18
CA LEU A 190 -1.85 5.41 -1.58
C LEU A 190 -1.09 4.09 -1.78
N ILE A 191 0.05 4.14 -2.44
CA ILE A 191 1.00 3.03 -2.57
C ILE A 191 2.19 3.35 -1.68
N ASN A 192 2.52 2.45 -0.76
CA ASN A 192 3.70 2.56 0.09
C ASN A 192 4.68 1.44 -0.26
N ASP A 193 5.76 1.78 -0.97
CA ASP A 193 6.91 0.89 -1.15
C ASP A 193 7.97 1.10 -0.06
N GLY A 194 8.05 2.30 0.52
CA GLY A 194 8.96 2.63 1.62
C GLY A 194 8.34 2.53 3.01
N THR A 195 8.46 3.61 3.79
CA THR A 195 7.96 3.64 5.18
C THR A 195 6.85 4.67 5.37
N VAL A 196 5.74 4.25 5.97
CA VAL A 196 4.73 5.15 6.54
C VAL A 196 4.86 5.14 8.06
N GLN A 197 4.93 6.32 8.66
CA GLN A 197 4.87 6.51 10.10
C GLN A 197 3.60 7.27 10.46
N TRP A 198 2.66 6.61 11.14
CA TRP A 198 1.48 7.27 11.69
C TRP A 198 1.80 7.70 13.13
N LEU A 199 1.99 9.00 13.30
CA LEU A 199 2.43 9.65 14.53
C LEU A 199 1.30 10.44 15.21
N GLY A 200 0.41 11.06 14.41
CA GLY A 200 -0.69 11.89 14.89
C GLY A 200 -1.98 11.14 15.22
N ASP A 201 -2.79 11.75 16.09
CA ASP A 201 -4.12 11.30 16.57
C ASP A 201 -5.28 11.62 15.61
N GLY A 202 -4.98 12.17 14.43
CA GLY A 202 -5.97 12.38 13.38
C GLY A 202 -6.24 11.09 12.60
N ASP A 203 -7.52 10.72 12.52
CA ASP A 203 -8.01 9.55 11.78
C ASP A 203 -7.65 9.60 10.28
N LEU A 204 -7.49 8.41 9.69
CA LEU A 204 -7.49 8.21 8.24
C LEU A 204 -8.91 7.91 7.77
N GLU A 205 -9.47 8.80 6.98
CA GLU A 205 -10.83 8.69 6.49
C GLU A 205 -10.84 8.25 5.02
N PHE A 206 -11.61 7.21 4.71
CA PHE A 206 -11.68 6.59 3.39
C PHE A 206 -13.04 6.85 2.75
N ARG A 207 -13.03 7.29 1.49
CA ARG A 207 -14.23 7.62 0.70
C ARG A 207 -14.14 7.07 -0.72
N SER A 208 -15.29 6.79 -1.31
CA SER A 208 -15.46 6.66 -2.78
C SER A 208 -14.52 5.68 -3.47
N GLY A 209 -14.28 4.50 -2.89
CA GLY A 209 -13.41 3.48 -3.51
C GLY A 209 -11.92 3.65 -3.20
N ALA A 210 -11.59 4.43 -2.17
CA ALA A 210 -10.21 4.64 -1.73
C ALA A 210 -9.48 3.33 -1.43
N SER A 211 -8.17 3.29 -1.71
CA SER A 211 -7.36 2.13 -1.35
C SER A 211 -5.97 2.51 -0.85
N VAL A 212 -5.42 1.65 0.01
CA VAL A 212 -4.02 1.69 0.42
C VAL A 212 -3.38 0.37 0.01
N ARG A 213 -2.22 0.43 -0.63
CA ARG A 213 -1.38 -0.73 -0.93
C ARG A 213 -0.07 -0.57 -0.18
N ASN A 214 0.06 -1.26 0.94
CA ASN A 214 1.27 -1.27 1.75
C ASN A 214 2.17 -2.44 1.31
N LEU A 215 3.20 -2.16 0.51
CA LEU A 215 4.23 -3.12 0.10
C LEU A 215 5.46 -3.06 1.00
N GLY A 216 5.78 -1.87 1.52
CA GLY A 216 6.84 -1.65 2.50
C GLY A 216 6.36 -1.81 3.94
N VAL A 217 6.68 -0.82 4.78
CA VAL A 217 6.36 -0.83 6.21
C VAL A 217 5.39 0.30 6.56
N PHE A 218 4.31 -0.05 7.27
CA PHE A 218 3.41 0.91 7.90
C PHE A 218 3.56 0.76 9.42
N GLU A 219 4.23 1.71 10.06
CA GLU A 219 4.37 1.79 11.52
C GLU A 219 3.26 2.70 12.07
N ASP A 220 2.29 2.12 12.77
CA ASP A 220 1.27 2.83 13.54
C ASP A 220 1.78 3.01 14.99
N LEU A 221 2.27 4.21 15.25
CA LEU A 221 2.99 4.61 16.47
C LEU A 221 2.13 5.50 17.38
N THR A 222 0.90 5.80 16.99
CA THR A 222 -0.02 6.65 17.76
C THR A 222 -0.79 5.83 18.79
N ALA A 223 -1.26 6.51 19.85
CA ALA A 223 -2.14 5.93 20.86
C ALA A 223 -3.43 5.38 20.24
N ASP A 224 -4.43 6.22 19.97
CA ASP A 224 -5.74 5.78 19.50
C ASP A 224 -6.08 6.43 18.16
N ASN A 225 -6.44 5.62 17.16
CA ASN A 225 -6.75 6.06 15.79
C ASN A 225 -7.74 5.13 15.09
N THR A 226 -8.38 5.64 14.04
CA THR A 226 -9.33 4.89 13.21
C THR A 226 -8.96 4.93 11.73
N LEU A 227 -9.02 3.77 11.06
CA LEU A 227 -9.17 3.72 9.60
C LEU A 227 -10.66 3.73 9.29
N LEU A 228 -11.22 4.92 9.13
CA LEU A 228 -12.66 5.17 9.08
C LEU A 228 -13.20 5.05 7.65
N LEU A 229 -14.21 4.20 7.44
CA LEU A 229 -15.00 4.23 6.20
C LEU A 229 -16.07 5.32 6.30
N ALA A 230 -15.90 6.44 5.59
CA ALA A 230 -16.89 7.53 5.58
C ALA A 230 -17.94 7.39 4.48
N SER A 231 -17.59 6.84 3.31
CA SER A 231 -18.56 6.53 2.25
C SER A 231 -18.01 5.58 1.20
N GLY A 232 -18.90 4.89 0.48
CA GLY A 232 -18.53 3.95 -0.58
C GLY A 232 -17.88 2.69 -0.01
N SER A 233 -16.85 2.20 -0.68
CA SER A 233 -16.00 1.10 -0.22
C SER A 233 -14.55 1.57 -0.08
N ALA A 234 -13.78 0.84 0.72
CA ALA A 234 -12.33 1.02 0.77
C ALA A 234 -11.65 -0.28 1.19
N THR A 235 -10.38 -0.42 0.82
CA THR A 235 -9.58 -1.59 1.18
C THR A 235 -8.15 -1.21 1.50
N PHE A 236 -7.65 -1.75 2.61
CA PHE A 236 -6.24 -1.72 2.96
C PHE A 236 -5.60 -3.06 2.57
N PHE A 237 -4.75 -3.03 1.55
CA PHE A 237 -3.95 -4.18 1.13
C PHE A 237 -2.60 -4.14 1.85
N ASN A 238 -2.46 -4.95 2.89
CA ASN A 238 -1.21 -5.16 3.59
C ASN A 238 -0.45 -6.35 2.97
N ILE A 239 0.43 -6.04 2.03
CA ILE A 239 1.30 -7.00 1.32
C ILE A 239 2.67 -7.08 2.00
N GLY A 240 3.15 -5.94 2.51
CA GLY A 240 4.33 -5.82 3.35
C GLY A 240 3.99 -6.03 4.82
N LYS A 241 4.39 -5.07 5.67
CA LYS A 241 4.21 -5.15 7.13
C LYS A 241 3.38 -3.97 7.63
N TYR A 242 2.33 -4.26 8.39
CA TYR A 242 1.64 -3.28 9.25
C TYR A 242 2.00 -3.59 10.70
N ARG A 243 2.49 -2.60 11.44
CA ARG A 243 2.86 -2.77 12.85
C ARG A 243 2.14 -1.76 13.73
N LYS A 244 1.37 -2.23 14.71
CA LYS A 244 0.86 -1.39 15.81
C LYS A 244 1.74 -1.53 17.03
N SER A 245 2.05 -0.44 17.72
CA SER A 245 3.02 -0.44 18.83
C SER A 245 2.57 0.20 20.14
N THR A 246 1.38 0.80 20.20
CA THR A 246 0.80 1.38 21.42
C THR A 246 -0.72 1.58 21.25
N GLY A 247 -1.49 1.86 22.31
CA GLY A 247 -2.94 2.16 22.28
C GLY A 247 -3.82 1.28 21.37
N THR A 248 -4.88 1.82 20.78
CA THR A 248 -5.88 1.08 20.00
C THR A 248 -6.00 1.57 18.56
N THR A 249 -6.08 0.66 17.58
CA THR A 249 -6.49 1.02 16.22
C THR A 249 -7.76 0.30 15.82
N ASP A 250 -8.77 1.08 15.43
CA ASP A 250 -10.06 0.62 14.96
C ASP A 250 -10.11 0.66 13.41
N VAL A 251 -10.15 -0.51 12.77
CA VAL A 251 -10.16 -0.63 11.31
C VAL A 251 -11.57 -0.85 10.80
N GLY A 252 -12.21 0.19 10.28
CA GLY A 252 -13.59 0.15 9.77
C GLY A 252 -13.73 -0.18 8.28
N ILE A 253 -12.62 -0.38 7.57
CA ILE A 253 -12.55 -0.73 6.14
C ILE A 253 -12.17 -2.21 5.95
N ARG A 254 -12.35 -2.75 4.74
CA ARG A 254 -11.85 -4.10 4.42
C ARG A 254 -10.34 -4.14 4.62
N PHE A 255 -9.85 -5.13 5.37
CA PHE A 255 -8.43 -5.35 5.59
C PHE A 255 -7.99 -6.65 4.91
N ASP A 256 -7.02 -6.53 4.01
CA ASP A 256 -6.45 -7.65 3.26
C ASP A 256 -4.99 -7.84 3.65
N ASN A 257 -4.74 -8.81 4.52
CA ASN A 257 -3.43 -9.12 5.08
C ASN A 257 -2.82 -10.36 4.41
N THR A 258 -2.20 -10.18 3.25
CA THR A 258 -1.38 -11.22 2.61
C THR A 258 0.07 -11.21 3.08
N GLY A 259 0.53 -10.07 3.61
CA GLY A 259 1.82 -9.88 4.25
C GLY A 259 1.79 -10.19 5.75
N ALA A 260 2.24 -9.24 6.57
CA ALA A 260 2.34 -9.38 8.02
C ALA A 260 1.61 -8.26 8.77
N LEU A 261 0.70 -8.65 9.66
CA LEU A 261 0.14 -7.79 10.70
C LEU A 261 0.84 -8.11 12.02
N TRP A 262 1.40 -7.08 12.64
CA TRP A 262 2.21 -7.20 13.84
C TRP A 262 1.67 -6.28 14.95
N VAL A 263 1.10 -6.85 16.00
CA VAL A 263 0.54 -6.10 17.12
C VAL A 263 1.48 -6.20 18.32
N ASP A 264 2.09 -5.09 18.72
CA ASP A 264 3.15 -4.97 19.74
C ASP A 264 2.84 -3.91 20.80
N GLY A 265 3.65 -3.86 21.86
CA GLY A 265 3.70 -2.73 22.80
C GLY A 265 2.41 -2.56 23.62
N SER A 266 1.82 -3.68 24.04
CA SER A 266 0.56 -3.71 24.79
C SER A 266 -0.59 -3.01 24.07
N SER A 267 -0.59 -3.05 22.73
CA SER A 267 -1.60 -2.40 21.89
C SER A 267 -2.78 -3.32 21.56
N THR A 268 -3.84 -2.71 21.05
CA THR A 268 -5.02 -3.39 20.54
C THR A 268 -5.25 -3.04 19.08
N PHE A 269 -5.47 -4.04 18.24
CA PHE A 269 -5.84 -3.86 16.83
C PHE A 269 -7.20 -4.51 16.57
N LYS A 270 -8.20 -3.74 16.16
CA LYS A 270 -9.57 -4.22 15.94
C LYS A 270 -9.91 -4.14 14.47
N LEU A 271 -10.24 -5.29 13.90
CA LEU A 271 -10.76 -5.41 12.54
C LEU A 271 -12.28 -5.39 12.61
N ASN A 272 -12.88 -4.20 12.47
CA ASN A 272 -14.33 -3.99 12.43
C ASN A 272 -14.90 -4.10 11.02
N GLY A 273 -14.10 -3.78 10.00
CA GLY A 273 -14.39 -4.08 8.61
C GLY A 273 -14.10 -5.54 8.27
N GLU A 274 -14.50 -5.94 7.07
CA GLU A 274 -14.32 -7.30 6.56
C GLU A 274 -12.85 -7.74 6.56
N ILE A 275 -12.58 -8.97 6.99
CA ILE A 275 -11.25 -9.57 7.00
C ILE A 275 -11.10 -10.48 5.78
N ALA A 276 -10.32 -10.04 4.79
CA ALA A 276 -10.21 -10.74 3.50
C ALA A 276 -9.79 -12.21 3.62
N GLN A 277 -8.97 -12.54 4.63
CA GLN A 277 -8.44 -13.88 4.84
C GLN A 277 -9.41 -14.83 5.56
N ILE A 278 -10.52 -14.34 6.11
CA ILE A 278 -11.53 -15.20 6.74
C ILE A 278 -12.62 -15.51 5.71
N GLU A 279 -12.50 -16.70 5.11
CA GLU A 279 -13.45 -17.17 4.10
C GLU A 279 -14.00 -18.53 4.51
N PHE A 280 -15.33 -18.64 4.60
CA PHE A 280 -16.02 -19.84 5.06
C PHE A 280 -15.53 -20.32 6.44
N GLY A 281 -15.20 -19.38 7.33
CA GLY A 281 -14.68 -19.64 8.68
C GLY A 281 -13.22 -20.05 8.75
N GLY A 282 -12.48 -20.10 7.63
CA GLY A 282 -11.04 -20.39 7.66
C GLY A 282 -10.20 -19.13 7.54
N LEU A 283 -9.18 -18.99 8.39
CA LEU A 283 -8.11 -18.00 8.25
C LEU A 283 -7.08 -18.54 7.24
N ARG A 284 -7.13 -18.06 5.99
CA ARG A 284 -6.51 -18.75 4.85
C ARG A 284 -5.08 -18.35 4.51
N ALA A 285 -4.65 -17.15 4.88
CA ALA A 285 -3.34 -16.62 4.49
C ALA A 285 -2.84 -15.53 5.46
N GLY A 286 -1.66 -14.99 5.17
CA GLY A 286 -1.04 -13.91 5.91
C GLY A 286 -0.28 -14.37 7.16
N THR A 287 0.47 -13.43 7.72
CA THR A 287 1.12 -13.54 9.01
C THR A 287 0.39 -12.67 10.03
N TRP A 288 0.04 -13.28 11.16
CA TRP A 288 -0.73 -12.67 12.24
C TRP A 288 0.05 -12.84 13.54
N TYR A 289 0.74 -11.77 13.94
CA TYR A 289 1.55 -11.76 15.16
C TYR A 289 0.89 -10.87 16.22
N VAL A 290 0.78 -11.39 17.44
CA VAL A 290 0.32 -10.63 18.61
C VAL A 290 1.33 -10.79 19.74
N GLY A 291 1.95 -9.70 20.16
CA GLY A 291 2.97 -9.67 21.21
C GLY A 291 2.39 -9.73 22.62
N SER A 292 3.29 -9.69 23.62
CA SER A 292 2.93 -9.69 25.04
C SER A 292 1.94 -8.57 25.37
N GLY A 293 0.87 -8.91 26.11
CA GLY A 293 -0.17 -7.97 26.52
C GLY A 293 -1.00 -7.36 25.39
N CYS A 294 -0.79 -7.80 24.14
CA CYS A 294 -1.47 -7.25 22.97
C CYS A 294 -2.75 -8.01 22.65
N THR A 295 -3.68 -7.34 21.98
CA THR A 295 -4.92 -7.96 21.49
C THR A 295 -5.13 -7.67 20.01
N LEU A 296 -5.38 -8.70 19.22
CA LEU A 296 -5.99 -8.60 17.90
C LEU A 296 -7.46 -9.04 18.01
N ASN A 297 -8.39 -8.29 17.44
CA ASN A 297 -9.81 -8.60 17.54
C ASN A 297 -10.44 -8.72 16.15
N PHE A 298 -10.95 -9.90 15.81
CA PHE A 298 -11.79 -10.14 14.65
C PHE A 298 -13.24 -9.79 15.00
N VAL A 299 -13.62 -8.52 14.85
CA VAL A 299 -14.91 -8.05 15.34
C VAL A 299 -16.02 -8.52 14.41
N GLY A 300 -16.96 -9.30 14.96
CA GLY A 300 -18.09 -9.83 14.18
C GLY A 300 -17.74 -11.02 13.29
N GLU A 301 -16.48 -11.47 13.29
CA GLU A 301 -16.02 -12.63 12.53
C GLU A 301 -15.44 -13.72 13.45
N THR A 302 -15.36 -14.95 12.95
CA THR A 302 -14.73 -16.05 13.68
C THR A 302 -14.01 -16.97 12.72
N ALA A 303 -12.74 -17.25 13.04
CA ALA A 303 -11.93 -18.25 12.34
C ALA A 303 -11.94 -19.57 13.12
N THR A 304 -12.51 -20.62 12.52
CA THR A 304 -12.59 -21.98 13.04
C THR A 304 -11.54 -22.92 12.46
N SER A 305 -10.85 -22.51 11.38
CA SER A 305 -9.69 -23.23 10.86
C SER A 305 -8.55 -22.27 10.54
N ASN A 306 -7.31 -22.76 10.62
CA ASN A 306 -6.11 -22.00 10.32
C ASN A 306 -5.29 -22.64 9.19
N SER A 307 -5.07 -21.90 8.12
CA SER A 307 -4.07 -22.18 7.07
C SER A 307 -3.02 -21.08 6.97
N ALA A 308 -3.11 -20.05 7.81
CA ALA A 308 -2.20 -18.92 7.88
C ALA A 308 -1.01 -19.18 8.83
N ALA A 309 -0.14 -18.18 8.98
CA ALA A 309 0.88 -18.14 10.02
C ALA A 309 0.39 -17.31 11.21
N VAL A 310 0.09 -17.96 12.33
CA VAL A 310 -0.39 -17.32 13.56
C VAL A 310 0.67 -17.46 14.64
N THR A 311 1.01 -16.34 15.31
CA THR A 311 1.93 -16.32 16.45
C THR A 311 1.35 -15.51 17.60
N LEU A 312 1.19 -16.15 18.76
CA LEU A 312 1.00 -15.48 20.05
C LEU A 312 2.38 -15.39 20.71
N GLY A 313 2.97 -14.20 20.69
CA GLY A 313 4.38 -13.94 20.98
C GLY A 313 4.71 -13.57 22.43
N GLY A 314 3.75 -13.64 23.36
CA GLY A 314 4.03 -13.39 24.77
C GLY A 314 2.85 -13.60 25.69
N LEU A 315 3.08 -13.47 26.99
CA LEU A 315 2.04 -13.56 28.01
C LEU A 315 0.91 -12.56 27.73
N GLY A 316 -0.35 -13.01 27.78
CA GLY A 316 -1.53 -12.19 27.53
C GLY A 316 -1.80 -11.85 26.06
N ALA A 317 -0.96 -12.30 25.12
CA ALA A 317 -1.23 -12.19 23.69
C ALA A 317 -2.55 -12.90 23.34
N THR A 318 -3.50 -12.18 22.76
CA THR A 318 -4.84 -12.70 22.48
C THR A 318 -5.31 -12.37 21.07
N ILE A 319 -5.92 -13.34 20.39
CA ILE A 319 -6.70 -13.10 19.17
C ILE A 319 -8.17 -13.42 19.47
N SER A 320 -8.99 -12.40 19.69
CA SER A 320 -10.44 -12.56 19.86
C SER A 320 -11.08 -12.93 18.52
N GLY A 321 -11.95 -13.94 18.53
CA GLY A 321 -12.54 -14.52 17.31
C GLY A 321 -11.72 -15.67 16.69
N LEU A 322 -10.61 -16.07 17.31
CA LEU A 322 -9.83 -17.25 16.88
C LEU A 322 -10.26 -18.50 17.66
N ASN A 323 -11.23 -19.24 17.11
CA ASN A 323 -11.80 -20.46 17.70
C ASN A 323 -11.40 -21.70 16.88
N VAL A 324 -10.10 -21.87 16.66
CA VAL A 324 -9.56 -22.83 15.69
C VAL A 324 -9.69 -24.27 16.18
N SER A 325 -10.45 -25.09 15.47
CA SER A 325 -10.55 -26.55 15.68
C SER A 325 -9.72 -27.38 14.69
N SER A 326 -9.12 -26.73 13.68
CA SER A 326 -8.21 -27.39 12.75
C SER A 326 -7.09 -26.46 12.27
N ASN A 327 -5.86 -26.97 12.23
CA ASN A 327 -4.69 -26.26 11.78
C ASN A 327 -3.97 -27.01 10.66
N SER A 328 -3.93 -26.43 9.46
CA SER A 328 -3.06 -26.83 8.36
C SER A 328 -1.93 -25.83 8.10
N GLY A 329 -1.97 -24.67 8.76
CA GLY A 329 -0.95 -23.62 8.69
C GLY A 329 0.15 -23.75 9.76
N SER A 330 0.66 -22.61 10.20
CA SER A 330 1.60 -22.51 11.32
C SER A 330 0.91 -21.87 12.52
N PHE A 331 1.06 -22.48 13.70
CA PHE A 331 0.52 -21.97 14.95
C PHE A 331 1.62 -21.98 16.02
N THR A 332 2.09 -20.79 16.39
CA THR A 332 3.20 -20.62 17.34
C THR A 332 2.73 -19.94 18.61
N LEU A 333 3.05 -20.55 19.75
CA LEU A 333 2.99 -19.92 21.08
C LEU A 333 4.42 -19.67 21.53
N ALA A 334 4.76 -18.44 21.88
CA ALA A 334 6.09 -18.06 22.33
C ALA A 334 6.03 -17.11 23.52
N GLY A 335 7.16 -16.92 24.22
CA GLY A 335 7.29 -15.92 25.28
C GLY A 335 6.30 -16.07 26.45
N GLY A 336 5.91 -17.31 26.78
CA GLY A 336 4.91 -17.56 27.83
C GLY A 336 3.45 -17.36 27.40
N ALA A 337 3.17 -17.25 26.09
CA ALA A 337 1.81 -17.18 25.58
C ALA A 337 1.00 -18.43 25.95
N ASN A 338 -0.29 -18.22 26.24
CA ASN A 338 -1.24 -19.28 26.49
C ASN A 338 -2.36 -19.25 25.45
N PHE A 339 -2.76 -20.41 24.97
CA PHE A 339 -3.93 -20.56 24.10
C PHE A 339 -4.80 -21.69 24.63
N THR A 340 -6.09 -21.43 24.75
CA THR A 340 -7.07 -22.40 25.23
C THR A 340 -8.15 -22.59 24.18
N ASN A 341 -8.30 -23.82 23.70
CA ASN A 341 -9.46 -24.25 22.93
C ASN A 341 -10.24 -25.32 23.72
N ASN A 342 -11.41 -24.99 24.24
CA ASN A 342 -12.22 -25.91 25.04
C ASN A 342 -13.01 -26.95 24.20
N THR A 343 -12.47 -27.35 23.04
CA THR A 343 -13.08 -28.32 22.12
C THR A 343 -11.97 -29.14 21.43
N PHE A 344 -12.35 -29.96 20.45
CA PHE A 344 -11.44 -30.71 19.61
C PHE A 344 -10.53 -29.82 18.74
N PHE A 345 -9.24 -30.20 18.63
CA PHE A 345 -8.26 -29.59 17.75
C PHE A 345 -7.52 -30.63 16.91
N TYR A 346 -7.62 -30.49 15.59
CA TYR A 346 -6.90 -31.33 14.62
C TYR A 346 -5.72 -30.62 13.98
N ASN A 347 -4.52 -31.19 14.08
CA ASN A 347 -3.31 -30.67 13.47
C ASN A 347 -2.88 -31.47 12.23
N SER A 348 -2.84 -30.81 11.08
CA SER A 348 -2.18 -31.29 9.86
C SER A 348 -1.06 -30.37 9.35
N GLY A 349 -0.86 -29.23 10.02
CA GLY A 349 0.23 -28.29 9.80
C GLY A 349 1.28 -28.32 10.91
N ASN A 350 1.82 -27.17 11.26
CA ASN A 350 2.88 -27.01 12.25
C ASN A 350 2.36 -26.33 13.51
N ILE A 351 2.62 -26.93 14.67
CA ILE A 351 2.46 -26.30 15.97
C ILE A 351 3.83 -26.15 16.62
N ARG A 352 4.13 -24.96 17.15
CA ARG A 352 5.32 -24.71 17.96
C ARG A 352 4.91 -24.13 19.30
N ILE A 353 5.34 -24.75 20.39
CA ILE A 353 5.07 -24.30 21.76
C ILE A 353 6.40 -23.97 22.42
N GLY A 354 6.63 -22.68 22.61
CA GLY A 354 7.83 -22.09 23.15
C GLY A 354 7.95 -22.24 24.67
N PRO A 355 9.08 -21.81 25.27
CA PRO A 355 9.29 -21.89 26.70
C PRO A 355 8.21 -21.13 27.49
N ALA A 356 7.76 -21.74 28.59
CA ALA A 356 6.69 -21.25 29.47
C ALA A 356 5.31 -21.08 28.80
N SER A 357 5.16 -21.42 27.51
CA SER A 357 3.88 -21.37 26.82
C SER A 357 3.05 -22.63 27.05
N THR A 358 1.74 -22.47 27.13
CA THR A 358 0.80 -23.58 27.29
C THR A 358 -0.28 -23.54 26.22
N PHE A 359 -0.43 -24.64 25.50
CA PHE A 359 -1.61 -24.91 24.69
C PHE A 359 -2.53 -25.84 25.48
N THR A 360 -3.70 -25.37 25.88
CA THR A 360 -4.75 -26.19 26.49
C THR A 360 -5.84 -26.52 25.46
N VAL A 361 -6.24 -27.79 25.39
CA VAL A 361 -7.28 -28.29 24.50
C VAL A 361 -8.14 -29.35 25.18
N GLU A 362 -9.37 -29.59 24.74
CA GLU A 362 -10.14 -30.76 25.19
C GLU A 362 -9.53 -32.04 24.58
N ASP A 363 -9.67 -32.17 23.26
CA ASP A 363 -9.15 -33.29 22.48
C ASP A 363 -8.10 -32.81 21.48
N TYR A 364 -6.95 -33.48 21.45
CA TYR A 364 -5.90 -33.23 20.46
C TYR A 364 -5.79 -34.39 19.49
N SER A 365 -5.78 -34.10 18.19
CA SER A 365 -5.45 -35.10 17.17
C SER A 365 -4.42 -34.55 16.20
N GLN A 366 -3.38 -35.32 15.92
CA GLN A 366 -2.39 -35.01 14.91
C GLN A 366 -2.44 -36.02 13.77
N SER A 367 -2.41 -35.51 12.54
CA SER A 367 -2.33 -36.31 11.32
C SER A 367 -0.88 -36.73 10.99
N SER A 368 -0.71 -37.59 9.99
CA SER A 368 0.63 -38.00 9.53
C SER A 368 1.45 -36.86 8.90
N SER A 369 0.80 -35.79 8.42
CA SER A 369 1.50 -34.59 7.91
C SER A 369 1.76 -33.54 8.99
N GLY A 370 1.14 -33.67 10.16
CA GLY A 370 1.27 -32.70 11.24
C GLY A 370 2.63 -32.80 11.94
N ALA A 371 3.11 -31.65 12.40
CA ALA A 371 4.30 -31.53 13.24
C ALA A 371 3.96 -30.80 14.54
N LEU A 372 4.42 -31.36 15.66
CA LEU A 372 4.33 -30.76 16.99
C LEU A 372 5.75 -30.50 17.51
N THR A 373 6.07 -29.24 17.73
CA THR A 373 7.36 -28.79 18.25
C THR A 373 7.22 -28.27 19.67
N PHE A 374 8.02 -28.82 20.59
CA PHE A 374 8.21 -28.25 21.92
C PHE A 374 9.60 -27.64 22.03
N GLU A 375 9.68 -26.44 22.57
CA GLU A 375 10.94 -25.79 22.87
C GLU A 375 11.22 -25.79 24.37
N ILE A 376 12.49 -25.98 24.71
CA ILE A 376 12.96 -26.19 26.07
C ILE A 376 14.12 -25.23 26.33
N ALA A 377 13.97 -24.38 27.34
CA ALA A 377 14.95 -23.37 27.75
C ALA A 377 15.46 -23.57 29.18
N GLY A 378 14.94 -24.56 29.92
CA GLY A 378 15.40 -24.84 31.28
C GLY A 378 15.02 -26.23 31.78
N ARG A 379 15.53 -26.61 32.94
CA ARG A 379 15.19 -27.87 33.63
C ARG A 379 13.69 -28.03 33.90
N PRO A 380 13.16 -29.26 34.09
CA PRO A 380 11.74 -29.52 34.31
C PRO A 380 11.10 -28.72 35.45
N GLY A 381 11.81 -28.50 36.57
CA GLY A 381 11.30 -27.72 37.71
C GLY A 381 11.10 -26.23 37.43
N SER A 382 11.70 -25.70 36.36
CA SER A 382 11.62 -24.27 36.01
C SER A 382 10.31 -23.89 35.31
N GLY A 383 9.67 -24.86 34.65
CA GLY A 383 8.52 -24.59 33.76
C GLY A 383 8.87 -23.90 32.44
N PHE A 384 10.15 -23.61 32.15
CA PHE A 384 10.60 -22.98 30.89
C PHE A 384 10.70 -23.98 29.74
N PHE A 385 9.57 -24.61 29.43
CA PHE A 385 9.37 -25.45 28.26
C PHE A 385 7.93 -25.35 27.79
N GLY A 386 7.69 -25.64 26.52
CA GLY A 386 6.35 -25.67 25.95
C GLY A 386 5.52 -26.84 26.46
N LYS A 387 4.22 -26.62 26.66
CA LYS A 387 3.28 -27.64 27.17
C LYS A 387 2.04 -27.72 26.30
N LEU A 388 1.59 -28.94 26.01
CA LEU A 388 0.28 -29.26 25.46
C LEU A 388 -0.52 -30.01 26.51
N GLN A 389 -1.64 -29.43 26.92
CA GLN A 389 -2.54 -29.98 27.93
C GLN A 389 -3.86 -30.34 27.27
N SER A 390 -4.02 -31.61 26.89
CA SER A 390 -5.32 -32.17 26.54
C SER A 390 -6.04 -32.58 27.82
N THR A 391 -7.28 -32.13 28.00
CA THR A 391 -8.07 -32.49 29.19
C THR A 391 -8.80 -33.83 29.03
N ASP A 392 -9.02 -34.29 27.79
CA ASP A 392 -9.59 -35.61 27.51
C ASP A 392 -8.64 -36.50 26.71
N SER A 393 -8.72 -36.51 25.37
CA SER A 393 -7.96 -37.46 24.54
C SER A 393 -6.87 -36.82 23.68
N SER A 394 -5.78 -37.55 23.47
CA SER A 394 -4.72 -37.22 22.53
C SER A 394 -4.47 -38.37 21.56
N SER A 395 -4.55 -38.10 20.27
CA SER A 395 -4.24 -39.04 19.19
C SER A 395 -3.04 -38.56 18.39
N LEU A 396 -1.94 -39.34 18.43
CA LEU A 396 -0.64 -38.93 17.91
C LEU A 396 -0.31 -39.63 16.58
N ASN A 397 0.24 -38.85 15.65
CA ASN A 397 0.82 -39.31 14.38
C ASN A 397 1.85 -38.27 13.89
N GLY A 398 2.45 -38.46 12.72
CA GLY A 398 3.31 -37.45 12.10
C GLY A 398 4.61 -37.24 12.87
N MET A 399 5.04 -35.98 12.99
CA MET A 399 6.33 -35.62 13.56
C MET A 399 6.20 -35.01 14.96
N LEU A 400 7.07 -35.46 15.87
CA LEU A 400 7.44 -34.74 17.09
C LEU A 400 8.80 -34.09 16.89
N GLN A 401 8.94 -32.83 17.27
CA GLN A 401 10.23 -32.15 17.34
C GLN A 401 10.46 -31.58 18.74
N LEU A 402 11.63 -31.86 19.32
CA LEU A 402 12.08 -31.27 20.58
C LEU A 402 13.30 -30.40 20.32
N ARG A 403 13.20 -29.11 20.66
CA ARG A 403 14.25 -28.12 20.39
C ARG A 403 14.78 -27.52 21.67
N LEU A 404 16.11 -27.48 21.79
CA LEU A 404 16.79 -26.70 22.81
C LEU A 404 16.91 -25.26 22.29
N VAL A 405 16.52 -24.30 23.11
CA VAL A 405 16.63 -22.86 22.78
C VAL A 405 17.48 -22.13 23.81
N ASP A 406 17.92 -20.91 23.47
CA ASP A 406 19.04 -20.22 24.12
C ASP A 406 19.06 -20.31 25.65
N GLY A 407 20.17 -20.84 26.18
CA GLY A 407 20.44 -20.94 27.62
C GLY A 407 19.96 -22.23 28.28
N ALA A 408 19.43 -23.20 27.53
CA ALA A 408 18.94 -24.46 28.08
C ALA A 408 20.00 -25.22 28.91
N ASP A 409 19.72 -25.44 30.20
CA ASP A 409 20.59 -26.08 31.19
C ASP A 409 20.23 -27.55 31.46
N THR A 410 19.73 -28.24 30.42
CA THR A 410 19.17 -29.59 30.49
C THR A 410 20.20 -30.66 30.85
N GLN A 411 19.78 -31.69 31.57
CA GLN A 411 20.57 -32.87 31.94
C GLN A 411 19.97 -34.16 31.39
N GLU A 412 20.79 -35.20 31.23
CA GLU A 412 20.38 -36.52 30.71
C GLU A 412 19.26 -37.19 31.54
N ALA A 413 19.15 -36.85 32.83
CA ALA A 413 18.12 -37.38 33.73
C ALA A 413 16.82 -36.54 33.77
N ASP A 414 16.74 -35.44 33.02
CA ASP A 414 15.58 -34.55 33.07
C ASP A 414 14.36 -35.19 32.38
N ALA A 415 13.25 -35.26 33.11
CA ALA A 415 11.97 -35.76 32.60
C ALA A 415 10.98 -34.60 32.44
N TYR A 416 10.53 -34.35 31.21
CA TYR A 416 9.63 -33.25 30.88
C TYR A 416 8.21 -33.76 30.63
N SER A 417 7.22 -33.16 31.30
CA SER A 417 5.80 -33.40 31.01
C SER A 417 5.33 -32.43 29.91
N LEU A 418 5.67 -32.76 28.67
CA LEU A 418 5.39 -31.92 27.49
C LEU A 418 3.93 -32.05 27.02
N LEU A 419 3.38 -33.26 27.13
CA LEU A 419 2.00 -33.60 26.78
C LEU A 419 1.32 -34.24 27.99
N THR A 420 0.15 -33.74 28.36
CA THR A 420 -0.75 -34.40 29.31
C THR A 420 -2.08 -34.70 28.64
N SER A 421 -2.64 -35.89 28.89
CA SER A 421 -3.94 -36.32 28.39
C SER A 421 -4.52 -37.41 29.28
N THR A 422 -5.84 -37.52 29.36
CA THR A 422 -6.52 -38.61 30.07
C THR A 422 -6.42 -39.92 29.29
N THR A 423 -6.55 -39.86 27.96
CA THR A 423 -6.40 -41.01 27.08
C THR A 423 -5.41 -40.72 25.95
N LEU A 424 -4.37 -41.55 25.83
CA LEU A 424 -3.38 -41.43 24.77
C LEU A 424 -3.55 -42.57 23.76
N SER A 425 -3.58 -42.24 22.47
CA SER A 425 -3.63 -43.20 21.38
C SER A 425 -2.65 -42.82 20.26
N GLY A 426 -2.25 -43.81 19.46
CA GLY A 426 -1.30 -43.60 18.38
C GLY A 426 0.14 -43.40 18.87
N SER A 427 1.00 -42.99 17.95
CA SER A 427 2.41 -42.70 18.21
C SER A 427 2.93 -41.78 17.11
N PHE A 428 3.91 -40.93 17.42
CA PHE A 428 4.59 -40.17 16.37
C PHE A 428 5.30 -41.12 15.41
N SER A 429 5.09 -40.91 14.11
CA SER A 429 5.78 -41.68 13.07
C SER A 429 7.28 -41.33 12.99
N SER A 430 7.65 -40.14 13.45
CA SER A 430 9.04 -39.71 13.57
C SER A 430 9.23 -38.77 14.76
N ALA A 431 10.41 -38.80 15.36
CA ALA A 431 10.82 -37.87 16.40
C ALA A 431 12.20 -37.29 16.05
N VAL A 432 12.31 -35.97 16.06
CA VAL A 432 13.57 -35.24 15.92
C VAL A 432 13.85 -34.54 17.23
N GLN A 433 15.04 -34.70 17.77
CA GLN A 433 15.45 -34.07 19.01
C GLN A 433 16.83 -33.47 18.85
N ASP A 434 17.02 -32.26 19.39
CA ASP A 434 18.36 -31.70 19.55
C ASP A 434 19.19 -32.59 20.49
N ARG A 435 20.49 -32.72 20.18
CA ARG A 435 21.43 -33.55 20.95
C ARG A 435 22.22 -32.70 21.92
N PHE A 436 22.49 -33.25 23.10
CA PHE A 436 23.52 -32.73 24.00
C PHE A 436 24.75 -33.63 23.88
N GLY A 437 25.75 -33.18 23.12
CA GLY A 437 26.88 -34.02 22.74
C GLY A 437 26.47 -35.20 21.85
N THR A 438 26.78 -36.43 22.23
CA THR A 438 26.43 -37.65 21.48
C THR A 438 25.11 -38.29 21.92
N THR A 439 24.49 -37.79 22.99
CA THR A 439 23.36 -38.44 23.66
C THR A 439 22.05 -37.70 23.35
N THR A 440 20.96 -38.47 23.20
CA THR A 440 19.59 -37.95 23.14
C THR A 440 19.18 -37.41 24.50
N VAL A 441 18.59 -36.22 24.55
CA VAL A 441 18.30 -35.51 25.80
C VAL A 441 16.95 -35.94 26.39
N PHE A 442 16.05 -36.53 25.60
CA PHE A 442 14.68 -36.79 26.02
C PHE A 442 14.27 -38.24 25.74
N SER A 443 13.69 -38.91 26.73
CA SER A 443 12.94 -40.14 26.51
C SER A 443 11.48 -39.80 26.17
N VAL A 444 11.00 -40.31 25.04
CA VAL A 444 9.57 -40.32 24.72
C VAL A 444 9.02 -41.63 25.30
N ALA A 445 8.14 -41.53 26.30
CA ALA A 445 7.45 -42.68 26.87
C ALA A 445 6.23 -43.06 26.03
#